data_AF-A0A960RMB4-F1
#
_entry.id   AF-A0A960RMB4-F1
#
_cell.length_a   1.000
_cell.length_b   1.000
_cell.length_c   1.000
_cell.angle_alpha   90.00
_cell.angle_beta   90.00
_cell.angle_gamma   90.00
#
_symmetry.space_group_name_H-M   'P 1'
#
loop_
_entity.id
_entity.type
_entity.pdbx_description
1 polymer ?
#
loop_
_entity_poly.entity_id
_entity_poly.type
_entity_poly.pdbx_seq_one_letter_code
_entity_poly.pdbx_strand_id
1 'polypeptide(L)'
;MADNRPEEISSPTNIDPTKSIQPGEQEQSKPTGDFQSFMKEGQGPQSPGTKTEGPTPFDLAASGQQAVTPGPTNESILGQMNSTASVLGDLQNQLNNKNLNLRQSQKYLLRNKLTSANQNIRAAASKAGVDTGPPLSQFSRQSPINRFLGILTDSQTQLAEAQNKIQQLNIKGQSVSPGEILLIQVKLSKAQQELEYSSVLLSTATSDIKTLFNIQL
;
A
#
# COMPACT_ATOMS: atom_id res chain seq x y z
N MET A 1 -9.37 -23.50 58.52
CA MET A 1 -8.66 -22.35 57.92
C MET A 1 -8.79 -22.51 56.43
N ALA A 2 -9.51 -21.59 55.80
CA ALA A 2 -10.07 -21.72 54.46
C ALA A 2 -9.06 -21.33 53.37
N ASP A 3 -9.13 -22.08 52.28
CA ASP A 3 -8.51 -21.87 50.97
C ASP A 3 -8.94 -20.51 50.39
N ASN A 4 -7.99 -19.70 49.92
CA ASN A 4 -8.25 -18.40 49.30
C ASN A 4 -7.51 -18.35 47.95
N ARG A 5 -8.18 -18.81 46.89
CA ARG A 5 -7.76 -18.60 45.50
C ARG A 5 -8.54 -17.41 44.93
N PRO A 6 -7.89 -16.42 44.30
CA PRO A 6 -8.58 -15.32 43.65
C PRO A 6 -9.32 -15.78 42.39
N GLU A 7 -10.54 -15.27 42.23
CA GLU A 7 -11.54 -15.62 41.21
C GLU A 7 -11.10 -15.28 39.78
N GLU A 8 -11.51 -16.14 38.85
CA GLU A 8 -11.39 -15.98 37.41
C GLU A 8 -12.12 -14.72 36.94
N ILE A 9 -11.40 -13.84 36.25
CA ILE A 9 -11.95 -12.65 35.63
C ILE A 9 -12.66 -13.08 34.34
N SER A 10 -13.98 -12.93 34.34
CA SER A 10 -14.90 -13.21 33.24
C SER A 10 -14.45 -12.57 31.92
N SER A 11 -14.32 -13.40 30.88
CA SER A 11 -14.03 -12.98 29.51
C SER A 11 -15.04 -11.94 28.99
N PRO A 12 -14.59 -10.88 28.29
CA PRO A 12 -15.49 -9.93 27.64
C PRO A 12 -16.28 -10.61 26.52
N THR A 13 -17.58 -10.35 26.55
CA THR A 13 -18.66 -10.87 25.70
C THR A 13 -18.29 -10.91 24.21
N ASN A 14 -18.28 -12.12 23.64
CA ASN A 14 -18.31 -12.36 22.20
C ASN A 14 -19.57 -11.69 21.60
N ILE A 15 -19.37 -10.82 20.61
CA ILE A 15 -20.45 -10.31 19.76
C ILE A 15 -20.58 -11.29 18.59
N ASP A 16 -21.62 -12.12 18.59
CA ASP A 16 -21.96 -12.99 17.47
C ASP A 16 -22.59 -12.19 16.32
N PRO A 17 -21.98 -12.13 15.12
CA PRO A 17 -22.45 -11.31 14.01
C PRO A 17 -23.52 -11.99 13.13
N THR A 18 -24.34 -12.89 13.71
CA THR A 18 -25.45 -13.55 12.98
C THR A 18 -26.62 -13.89 13.91
N LYS A 19 -27.44 -12.89 14.27
CA LYS A 19 -28.83 -13.13 14.67
C LYS A 19 -29.74 -12.80 13.48
N SER A 20 -30.27 -13.86 12.86
CA SER A 20 -31.30 -13.79 11.83
C SER A 20 -32.53 -13.07 12.37
N ILE A 21 -33.01 -12.08 11.62
CA ILE A 21 -34.28 -11.40 11.89
C ILE A 21 -35.41 -12.37 11.51
N GLN A 22 -36.13 -12.86 12.50
CA GLN A 22 -37.35 -13.63 12.33
C GLN A 22 -38.52 -12.65 12.13
N PRO A 23 -39.44 -12.88 11.16
CA PRO A 23 -40.47 -11.92 10.82
C PRO A 23 -41.64 -12.04 11.80
N GLY A 24 -41.73 -11.08 12.72
CA GLY A 24 -42.85 -10.93 13.63
C GLY A 24 -42.43 -10.17 14.89
N GLU A 25 -43.12 -9.06 15.15
CA GLU A 25 -43.15 -8.32 16.43
C GLU A 25 -42.01 -7.33 16.71
N GLN A 26 -42.19 -6.08 16.26
CA GLN A 26 -42.49 -4.91 17.10
C GLN A 26 -42.23 -3.64 16.28
N GLU A 27 -43.31 -3.03 15.78
CA GLU A 27 -43.28 -1.70 15.18
C GLU A 27 -42.90 -0.66 16.24
N GLN A 28 -41.64 -0.22 16.23
CA GLN A 28 -41.26 1.03 16.87
C GLN A 28 -41.82 2.20 16.04
N SER A 29 -42.62 3.02 16.73
CA SER A 29 -43.33 4.19 16.24
C SER A 29 -42.43 5.16 15.47
N LYS A 30 -42.86 5.51 14.25
CA LYS A 30 -42.25 6.56 13.42
C LYS A 30 -42.47 7.93 14.11
N PRO A 31 -41.44 8.78 14.25
CA PRO A 31 -41.66 10.18 14.62
C PRO A 31 -42.33 10.91 13.45
N THR A 32 -43.61 11.19 13.62
CA THR A 32 -44.46 12.02 12.76
C THR A 32 -44.22 13.48 13.14
N GLY A 33 -43.81 14.36 12.23
CA GLY A 33 -43.72 15.78 12.59
C GLY A 33 -43.14 16.74 11.56
N ASP A 34 -41.83 16.72 11.32
CA ASP A 34 -41.16 18.00 11.01
C ASP A 34 -40.42 18.08 9.66
N PHE A 35 -40.44 17.04 8.83
CA PHE A 35 -39.70 17.09 7.56
C PHE A 35 -40.52 17.59 6.36
N GLN A 36 -41.85 17.43 6.38
CA GLN A 36 -42.73 17.83 5.27
C GLN A 36 -43.01 19.34 5.20
N SER A 37 -42.86 20.05 6.31
CA SER A 37 -43.04 21.50 6.41
C SER A 37 -41.95 22.26 5.65
N PHE A 38 -40.71 21.79 5.66
CA PHE A 38 -39.58 22.43 4.95
C PHE A 38 -39.58 22.21 3.43
N MET A 39 -40.39 21.29 2.90
CA MET A 39 -40.51 21.04 1.46
C MET A 39 -41.62 21.86 0.78
N LYS A 40 -42.48 22.55 1.54
CA LYS A 40 -43.63 23.29 1.00
C LYS A 40 -43.44 24.81 0.94
N GLU A 41 -42.43 25.37 1.57
CA GLU A 41 -42.22 26.82 1.64
C GLU A 41 -41.30 27.36 0.52
N GLY A 42 -41.43 26.79 -0.69
CA GLY A 42 -40.58 27.12 -1.85
C GLY A 42 -41.34 27.63 -3.08
N GLN A 43 -42.58 28.11 -2.95
CA GLN A 43 -43.35 28.66 -4.07
C GLN A 43 -43.87 30.06 -3.78
N GLY A 44 -43.14 31.06 -4.27
CA GLY A 44 -43.56 32.45 -4.46
C GLY A 44 -43.08 32.98 -5.83
N PRO A 45 -43.75 34.00 -6.41
CA PRO A 45 -43.87 34.21 -7.86
C PRO A 45 -42.68 34.90 -8.55
N GLN A 46 -42.61 34.69 -9.87
CA GLN A 46 -41.54 35.01 -10.83
C GLN A 46 -41.22 36.52 -11.04
N SER A 47 -39.93 36.85 -11.22
CA SER A 47 -39.43 37.71 -12.32
C SER A 47 -37.89 37.75 -12.41
N PRO A 48 -37.31 38.19 -13.55
CA PRO A 48 -36.28 37.43 -14.27
C PRO A 48 -34.86 37.82 -13.85
N GLY A 49 -34.14 36.84 -13.31
CA GLY A 49 -32.70 36.87 -13.20
C GLY A 49 -32.18 35.60 -13.83
N THR A 50 -31.33 35.73 -14.85
CA THR A 50 -30.51 34.65 -15.41
C THR A 50 -29.74 33.96 -14.30
N LYS A 51 -30.34 32.91 -13.72
CA LYS A 51 -29.62 31.94 -12.90
C LYS A 51 -28.92 31.03 -13.87
N THR A 52 -27.62 31.20 -13.95
CA THR A 52 -26.69 30.18 -14.44
C THR A 52 -27.11 28.86 -13.80
N GLU A 53 -27.73 27.98 -14.59
CA GLU A 53 -27.90 26.58 -14.24
C GLU A 53 -26.49 26.00 -14.17
N GLY A 54 -25.87 26.13 -12.99
CA GLY A 54 -24.71 25.32 -12.67
C GLY A 54 -25.15 23.86 -12.81
N PRO A 55 -24.33 23.01 -13.46
CA PRO A 55 -24.69 21.63 -13.73
C PRO A 55 -25.15 20.99 -12.42
N THR A 56 -26.32 20.36 -12.47
CA THR A 56 -26.82 19.62 -11.32
C THR A 56 -25.78 18.56 -10.92
N PRO A 57 -25.71 18.13 -9.64
CA PRO A 57 -24.82 17.04 -9.24
C PRO A 57 -24.99 15.78 -10.09
N PHE A 58 -26.18 15.60 -10.68
CA PHE A 58 -26.48 14.54 -11.63
C PHE A 58 -25.90 14.82 -13.04
N ASP A 59 -25.95 16.07 -13.51
CA ASP A 59 -25.27 16.49 -14.75
C ASP A 59 -23.75 16.40 -14.64
N LEU A 60 -23.16 16.61 -13.46
CA LEU A 60 -21.72 16.39 -13.26
C LEU A 60 -21.34 14.91 -13.37
N ALA A 61 -22.24 13.99 -13.00
CA ALA A 61 -22.03 12.55 -13.17
C ALA A 61 -22.24 12.11 -14.63
N ALA A 62 -23.17 12.74 -15.35
CA ALA A 62 -23.44 12.44 -16.76
C ALA A 62 -22.42 13.07 -17.72
N SER A 63 -21.99 14.31 -17.46
CA SER A 63 -20.85 14.97 -18.13
C SER A 63 -19.49 14.46 -17.65
N GLY A 64 -19.49 13.73 -16.52
CA GLY A 64 -18.40 12.93 -16.00
C GLY A 64 -18.16 11.62 -16.74
N GLN A 65 -18.65 11.47 -17.98
CA GLN A 65 -18.00 10.60 -18.98
C GLN A 65 -16.61 11.16 -19.35
N GLN A 66 -15.80 11.52 -18.35
CA GLN A 66 -14.37 11.44 -18.47
C GLN A 66 -14.09 10.02 -18.93
N ALA A 67 -13.41 9.90 -20.07
CA ALA A 67 -12.88 8.64 -20.56
C ALA A 67 -12.39 7.83 -19.34
N VAL A 68 -13.02 6.67 -19.11
CA VAL A 68 -12.63 5.75 -18.04
C VAL A 68 -11.12 5.70 -18.11
N THR A 69 -10.46 6.21 -17.07
CA THR A 69 -9.00 6.30 -17.06
C THR A 69 -8.53 4.89 -17.35
N PRO A 70 -7.81 4.63 -18.47
CA PRO A 70 -7.50 3.27 -18.85
C PRO A 70 -6.83 2.64 -17.64
N GLY A 71 -7.43 1.56 -17.14
CA GLY A 71 -6.93 0.86 -15.98
C GLY A 71 -5.47 0.48 -16.19
N PRO A 72 -4.72 0.15 -15.12
CA PRO A 72 -3.31 -0.17 -15.25
C PRO A 72 -3.09 -1.19 -16.37
N THR A 73 -2.15 -0.90 -17.25
CA THR A 73 -1.80 -1.77 -18.37
C THR A 73 -0.56 -2.58 -18.03
N ASN A 74 -0.36 -3.71 -18.72
CA ASN A 74 0.88 -4.49 -18.57
C ASN A 74 2.13 -3.63 -18.82
N GLU A 75 2.05 -2.70 -19.77
CA GLU A 75 3.12 -1.74 -20.06
C GLU A 75 3.41 -0.81 -18.88
N SER A 76 2.36 -0.27 -18.23
CA SER A 76 2.51 0.56 -17.04
C SER A 76 3.18 -0.20 -15.88
N ILE A 77 2.84 -1.49 -15.70
CA ILE A 77 3.46 -2.36 -14.69
C ILE A 77 4.93 -2.60 -15.03
N LEU A 78 5.26 -2.92 -16.28
CA LEU A 78 6.64 -3.12 -16.71
C LEU A 78 7.49 -1.86 -16.50
N GLY A 79 6.93 -0.68 -16.82
CA GLY A 79 7.56 0.61 -16.52
C GLY A 79 7.81 0.81 -15.02
N GLN A 80 6.82 0.49 -14.18
CA GLN A 80 6.96 0.58 -12.73
C GLN A 80 7.99 -0.40 -12.17
N MET A 81 8.03 -1.63 -12.68
CA MET A 81 9.04 -2.63 -12.30
C MET A 81 10.46 -2.17 -12.67
N ASN A 82 10.64 -1.58 -13.86
CA ASN A 82 11.93 -1.02 -14.29
C ASN A 82 12.39 0.13 -13.38
N SER A 83 11.47 1.05 -13.04
CA SER A 83 11.75 2.13 -12.09
C SER A 83 12.16 1.56 -10.72
N THR A 84 11.41 0.59 -10.22
CA THR A 84 11.71 -0.08 -8.93
C THR A 84 13.07 -0.78 -8.96
N ALA A 85 13.41 -1.45 -10.06
CA ALA A 85 14.71 -2.10 -10.25
C ALA A 85 15.87 -1.09 -10.23
N SER A 86 15.68 0.09 -10.83
CA SER A 86 16.66 1.17 -10.77
C SER A 86 16.92 1.62 -9.33
N VAL A 87 15.84 1.87 -8.55
CA VAL A 87 15.97 2.28 -7.14
C VAL A 87 16.67 1.22 -6.30
N LEU A 88 16.40 -0.07 -6.55
CA LEU A 88 17.11 -1.17 -5.88
C LEU A 88 18.61 -1.16 -6.21
N GLY A 89 18.97 -0.91 -7.48
CA GLY A 89 20.37 -0.78 -7.91
C GLY A 89 21.08 0.38 -7.21
N ASP A 90 20.42 1.53 -7.10
CA ASP A 90 20.97 2.70 -6.39
C ASP A 90 21.18 2.41 -4.89
N LEU A 91 20.22 1.75 -4.24
CA LEU A 91 20.33 1.33 -2.84
C LEU A 91 21.49 0.35 -2.63
N GLN A 92 21.66 -0.59 -3.56
CA GLN A 92 22.77 -1.54 -3.52
C GLN A 92 24.13 -0.82 -3.60
N ASN A 93 24.24 0.19 -4.48
CA ASN A 93 25.43 1.02 -4.59
C ASN A 93 25.68 1.83 -3.31
N GLN A 94 24.64 2.42 -2.71
CA GLN A 94 24.74 3.15 -1.45
C GLN A 94 25.19 2.25 -0.28
N LEU A 95 24.68 1.01 -0.21
CA LEU A 95 25.06 0.02 0.80
C LEU A 95 26.48 -0.52 0.65
N ASN A 96 26.99 -0.58 -0.57
CA ASN A 96 28.37 -1.01 -0.87
C ASN A 96 29.42 0.05 -0.56
N ASN A 97 29.04 1.23 -0.06
CA ASN A 97 29.98 2.26 0.34
C ASN A 97 30.80 1.80 1.56
N LYS A 98 32.12 1.71 1.40
CA LYS A 98 33.08 1.25 2.42
C LYS A 98 33.05 2.07 3.71
N ASN A 99 32.61 3.33 3.65
CA ASN A 99 32.56 4.23 4.79
C ASN A 99 31.15 4.33 5.41
N LEU A 100 30.22 3.45 5.04
CA LEU A 100 28.86 3.48 5.57
C LEU A 100 28.82 2.97 7.01
N ASN A 101 28.63 3.90 7.95
CA ASN A 101 28.38 3.57 9.35
C ASN A 101 26.95 3.93 9.74
N LEU A 102 26.09 2.91 9.84
CA LEU A 102 24.69 3.08 10.21
C LEU A 102 24.52 3.02 11.73
N ARG A 103 23.81 4.01 12.28
CA ARG A 103 23.34 3.99 13.68
C ARG A 103 22.39 2.81 13.89
N GLN A 104 22.27 2.33 15.13
CA GLN A 104 21.43 1.18 15.43
C GLN A 104 19.95 1.38 15.04
N SER A 105 19.43 2.60 15.26
CA SER A 105 18.09 2.98 14.83
C SER A 105 17.93 2.94 13.30
N GLN A 106 18.91 3.47 12.56
CA GLN A 106 18.93 3.44 11.09
C GLN A 106 18.98 2.00 10.57
N LYS A 107 19.81 1.13 11.16
CA LYS A 107 19.85 -0.31 10.83
C LYS A 107 18.49 -0.98 11.01
N TYR A 108 17.81 -0.70 12.12
CA TYR A 108 16.48 -1.27 12.40
C TYR A 108 15.44 -0.79 11.38
N LEU A 109 15.37 0.52 11.14
CA LEU A 109 14.42 1.09 10.18
C LEU A 109 14.68 0.57 8.77
N LEU A 110 15.95 0.57 8.33
CA LEU A 110 16.34 0.07 7.02
C LEU A 110 15.99 -1.40 6.86
N ARG A 111 16.27 -2.24 7.88
CA ARG A 111 15.86 -3.64 7.88
C ARG A 111 14.36 -3.78 7.65
N ASN A 112 13.56 -3.06 8.42
CA ASN A 112 12.11 -3.19 8.36
C ASN A 112 11.55 -2.74 7.01
N LYS A 113 12.08 -1.64 6.47
CA LYS A 113 11.65 -1.07 5.19
C LYS A 113 12.06 -1.93 4.01
N LEU A 114 13.30 -2.41 3.98
CA LEU A 114 13.76 -3.35 2.94
C LEU A 114 13.00 -4.68 3.02
N THR A 115 12.74 -5.20 4.22
CA THR A 115 11.97 -6.44 4.39
C THR A 115 10.54 -6.28 3.88
N SER A 116 9.88 -5.17 4.23
CA SER A 116 8.53 -4.87 3.75
C SER A 116 8.51 -4.68 2.23
N ALA A 117 9.50 -3.98 1.66
CA ALA A 117 9.59 -3.76 0.23
C ALA A 117 9.75 -5.09 -0.52
N ASN A 118 10.64 -5.94 -0.03
CA ASN A 118 10.85 -7.28 -0.55
C ASN A 118 9.58 -8.14 -0.46
N GLN A 119 8.85 -8.11 0.66
CA GLN A 119 7.58 -8.82 0.78
C GLN A 119 6.54 -8.34 -0.25
N ASN A 120 6.46 -7.03 -0.48
CA ASN A 120 5.55 -6.47 -1.47
C ASN A 120 5.97 -6.85 -2.90
N ILE A 121 7.27 -6.84 -3.20
CA ILE A 121 7.81 -7.29 -4.49
C ILE A 121 7.53 -8.77 -4.72
N ARG A 122 7.77 -9.63 -3.73
CA ARG A 122 7.46 -11.07 -3.80
C ARG A 122 5.97 -11.31 -3.98
N ALA A 123 5.12 -10.57 -3.28
CA ALA A 123 3.69 -10.63 -3.48
C ALA A 123 3.29 -10.24 -4.91
N ALA A 124 3.89 -9.18 -5.47
CA ALA A 124 3.66 -8.78 -6.85
C ALA A 124 4.14 -9.85 -7.85
N ALA A 125 5.34 -10.43 -7.65
CA ALA A 125 5.89 -11.50 -8.48
C ALA A 125 5.01 -12.76 -8.44
N SER A 126 4.56 -13.16 -7.25
CA SER A 126 3.62 -14.27 -7.09
C SER A 126 2.31 -14.03 -7.84
N LYS A 127 1.79 -12.80 -7.83
CA LYS A 127 0.59 -12.43 -8.61
C LYS A 127 0.82 -12.38 -10.11
N ALA A 128 2.05 -12.15 -10.56
CA ALA A 128 2.43 -12.34 -11.96
C ALA A 128 2.58 -13.83 -12.34
N GLY A 129 2.49 -14.76 -11.37
CA GLY A 129 2.63 -16.20 -11.58
C GLY A 129 4.07 -16.71 -11.51
N VAL A 130 4.95 -16.00 -10.80
CA VAL A 130 6.32 -16.42 -10.47
C VAL A 130 6.32 -17.24 -9.18
N ASP A 131 7.12 -18.30 -9.13
CA ASP A 131 7.38 -19.02 -7.88
C ASP A 131 8.47 -18.31 -7.09
N THR A 132 8.07 -17.61 -6.03
CA THR A 132 9.01 -16.80 -5.26
C THR A 132 9.87 -17.61 -4.29
N GLY A 133 9.60 -18.91 -4.09
CA GLY A 133 10.27 -19.73 -3.08
C GLY A 133 10.00 -19.29 -1.63
N PRO A 134 10.78 -19.79 -0.65
CA PRO A 134 10.66 -19.36 0.75
C PRO A 134 11.28 -17.97 0.99
N PRO A 135 10.72 -17.14 1.88
CA PRO A 135 11.31 -15.85 2.22
C PRO A 135 12.71 -16.04 2.80
N LEU A 136 13.62 -15.10 2.53
CA LEU A 136 14.96 -15.10 3.09
C LEU A 136 14.90 -15.23 4.62
N SER A 137 15.33 -16.40 5.11
CA SER A 137 15.36 -16.69 6.54
C SER A 137 16.35 -15.76 7.24
N GLN A 138 16.05 -15.42 8.50
CA GLN A 138 16.81 -14.47 9.29
C GLN A 138 18.26 -14.93 9.43
N PHE A 139 19.15 -14.34 8.62
CA PHE A 139 20.59 -14.55 8.72
C PHE A 139 21.12 -14.09 10.08
N SER A 140 21.12 -14.97 11.07
CA SER A 140 21.50 -14.66 12.45
C SER A 140 22.99 -14.42 12.63
N ARG A 141 23.81 -14.71 11.61
CA ARG A 141 25.28 -14.59 11.64
C ARG A 141 25.88 -13.65 10.60
N GLN A 142 25.07 -13.00 9.76
CA GLN A 142 25.59 -12.08 8.75
C GLN A 142 25.68 -10.65 9.28
N SER A 143 26.69 -9.91 8.79
CA SER A 143 26.75 -8.45 8.95
C SER A 143 25.42 -7.82 8.50
N PRO A 144 24.90 -6.79 9.20
CA PRO A 144 23.67 -6.10 8.81
C PRO A 144 23.66 -5.65 7.35
N ILE A 145 24.81 -5.19 6.83
CA ILE A 145 24.93 -4.74 5.43
C ILE A 145 24.73 -5.92 4.47
N ASN A 146 25.39 -7.05 4.71
CA ASN A 146 25.22 -8.25 3.88
C ASN A 146 23.79 -8.76 3.89
N ARG A 147 23.10 -8.63 5.03
CA ARG A 147 21.68 -8.95 5.14
C ARG A 147 20.81 -8.01 4.30
N PHE A 148 21.10 -6.71 4.29
CA PHE A 148 20.38 -5.75 3.44
C PHE A 148 20.62 -6.03 1.96
N LEU A 149 21.88 -6.30 1.58
CA LEU A 149 22.24 -6.70 0.22
C LEU A 149 21.50 -7.98 -0.20
N GLY A 150 21.42 -8.99 0.66
CA GLY A 150 20.64 -10.21 0.39
C GLY A 150 19.17 -9.92 0.09
N ILE A 151 18.53 -9.04 0.88
CA ILE A 151 17.14 -8.61 0.66
C ILE A 151 16.98 -7.88 -0.68
N LEU A 152 17.93 -6.99 -1.02
CA LEU A 152 17.92 -6.28 -2.30
C LEU A 152 18.11 -7.23 -3.48
N THR A 153 19.05 -8.17 -3.38
CA THR A 153 19.31 -9.17 -4.43
C THR A 153 18.10 -10.07 -4.64
N ASP A 154 17.45 -10.58 -3.59
CA ASP A 154 16.20 -11.33 -3.76
C ASP A 154 15.13 -10.45 -4.42
N SER A 155 14.94 -9.20 -3.98
CA SER A 155 13.99 -8.28 -4.60
C SER A 155 14.24 -8.06 -6.10
N GLN A 156 15.51 -7.92 -6.50
CA GLN A 156 15.91 -7.79 -7.90
C GLN A 156 15.60 -9.05 -8.70
N THR A 157 15.92 -10.24 -8.18
CA THR A 157 15.59 -11.52 -8.83
C THR A 157 14.09 -11.66 -9.05
N GLN A 158 13.29 -11.39 -8.01
CA GLN A 158 11.83 -11.52 -8.05
C GLN A 158 11.20 -10.53 -9.04
N LEU A 159 11.72 -9.30 -9.12
CA LEU A 159 11.28 -8.34 -10.14
C LEU A 159 11.65 -8.80 -11.55
N ALA A 160 12.88 -9.25 -11.77
CA ALA A 160 13.32 -9.71 -13.09
C ALA A 160 12.50 -10.91 -13.58
N GLU A 161 12.22 -11.87 -12.71
CA GLU A 161 11.36 -13.01 -13.03
C GLU A 161 9.91 -12.58 -13.32
N ALA A 162 9.37 -11.63 -12.53
CA ALA A 162 8.03 -11.09 -12.77
C ALA A 162 7.93 -10.34 -14.10
N GLN A 163 8.94 -9.55 -14.45
CA GLN A 163 9.03 -8.85 -15.74
C GLN A 163 9.04 -9.85 -16.89
N ASN A 164 9.91 -10.86 -16.83
CA ASN A 164 9.99 -11.91 -17.84
C ASN A 164 8.65 -12.64 -18.00
N LYS A 165 7.98 -12.95 -16.89
CA LYS A 165 6.69 -13.62 -16.90
C LYS A 165 5.60 -12.77 -17.54
N ILE A 166 5.50 -11.47 -17.19
CA ILE A 166 4.53 -10.55 -17.78
C ILE A 166 4.78 -10.37 -19.29
N GLN A 167 6.03 -10.26 -19.71
CA GLN A 167 6.39 -10.18 -21.13
C GLN A 167 5.98 -11.45 -21.88
N GLN A 168 6.22 -12.64 -21.30
CA GLN A 168 5.78 -13.91 -21.90
C GLN A 168 4.26 -14.00 -22.03
N LEU A 169 3.51 -13.56 -21.02
CA LEU A 169 2.05 -13.53 -21.05
C LEU A 169 1.55 -12.62 -22.18
N ASN A 170 2.15 -11.43 -22.31
CA ASN A 170 1.84 -10.48 -23.38
C ASN A 170 2.09 -11.08 -24.78
N ILE A 171 3.23 -11.76 -25.00
CA ILE A 171 3.56 -12.42 -26.28
C ILE A 171 2.57 -13.56 -26.59
N LYS A 172 2.14 -14.33 -25.58
CA LYS A 172 1.21 -15.45 -25.75
C LYS A 172 -0.25 -15.00 -25.93
N GLY A 173 -0.54 -13.70 -25.87
CA GLY A 173 -1.91 -13.17 -25.87
C GLY A 173 -2.71 -13.53 -24.62
N GLN A 174 -2.03 -14.00 -23.56
CA GLN A 174 -2.65 -14.26 -22.26
C GLN A 174 -2.56 -12.98 -21.43
N SER A 175 -3.69 -12.50 -20.92
CA SER A 175 -3.72 -11.34 -20.04
C SER A 175 -3.78 -11.77 -18.57
N VAL A 176 -3.05 -11.03 -17.73
CA VAL A 176 -3.26 -11.05 -16.28
C VAL A 176 -4.64 -10.45 -16.01
N SER A 177 -5.37 -10.97 -15.02
CA SER A 177 -6.70 -10.42 -14.71
C SER A 177 -6.57 -8.94 -14.28
N PRO A 178 -7.52 -8.06 -14.65
CA PRO A 178 -7.44 -6.64 -14.27
C PRO A 178 -7.30 -6.41 -12.75
N GLY A 179 -7.90 -7.28 -11.94
CA GLY A 179 -7.76 -7.24 -10.48
C GLY A 179 -6.35 -7.59 -9.99
N GLU A 180 -5.69 -8.57 -10.62
CA GLU A 180 -4.30 -8.91 -10.32
C GLU A 180 -3.34 -7.83 -10.78
N ILE A 181 -3.58 -7.23 -11.95
CA ILE A 181 -2.82 -6.08 -12.45
C ILE A 181 -2.87 -4.92 -11.44
N LEU A 182 -4.08 -4.56 -10.98
CA LEU A 182 -4.24 -3.50 -9.98
C LEU A 182 -3.52 -3.85 -8.66
N LEU A 183 -3.62 -5.11 -8.22
CA LEU A 183 -2.95 -5.56 -7.00
C LEU A 183 -1.43 -5.51 -7.15
N ILE A 184 -0.89 -5.93 -8.29
CA ILE A 184 0.54 -5.84 -8.61
C ILE A 184 0.99 -4.38 -8.54
N GLN A 185 0.25 -3.47 -9.18
CA GLN A 185 0.56 -2.04 -9.16
C GLN A 185 0.58 -1.48 -7.74
N VAL A 186 -0.45 -1.77 -6.91
CA VAL A 186 -0.50 -1.31 -5.52
C VAL A 186 0.68 -1.85 -4.70
N LYS A 187 1.04 -3.12 -4.89
CA LYS A 187 2.19 -3.74 -4.22
C LYS A 187 3.50 -3.12 -4.64
N LEU A 188 3.71 -2.89 -5.93
CA LEU A 188 4.90 -2.22 -6.45
C LEU A 188 5.00 -0.78 -5.95
N SER A 189 3.89 -0.03 -5.94
CA SER A 189 3.86 1.34 -5.41
C SER A 189 4.25 1.37 -3.94
N LYS A 190 3.74 0.42 -3.14
CA LYS A 190 4.10 0.31 -1.73
C LYS A 190 5.58 -0.05 -1.55
N ALA A 191 6.10 -0.99 -2.34
CA ALA A 191 7.51 -1.35 -2.31
C ALA A 191 8.38 -0.14 -2.65
N GLN A 192 8.03 0.59 -3.71
CA GLN A 192 8.75 1.79 -4.15
C GLN A 192 8.83 2.84 -3.05
N GLN A 193 7.72 3.15 -2.36
CA GLN A 193 7.73 4.09 -1.22
C GLN A 193 8.68 3.66 -0.10
N GLU A 194 8.74 2.36 0.19
CA GLU A 194 9.62 1.82 1.23
C GLU A 194 11.10 1.85 0.82
N LEU A 195 11.40 1.68 -0.47
CA LEU A 195 12.73 1.81 -1.04
C LEU A 195 13.19 3.28 -1.09
N GLU A 196 12.31 4.21 -1.49
CA GLU A 196 12.57 5.65 -1.47
C GLU A 196 12.90 6.12 -0.06
N TYR A 197 12.10 5.73 0.93
CA TYR A 197 12.38 6.00 2.33
C TYR A 197 13.74 5.43 2.78
N SER A 198 14.07 4.21 2.34
CA SER A 198 15.36 3.59 2.61
C SER A 198 16.52 4.38 2.01
N SER A 199 16.35 4.93 0.81
CA SER A 199 17.35 5.76 0.12
C SER A 199 17.59 7.07 0.86
N VAL A 200 16.52 7.70 1.37
CA VAL A 200 16.62 8.89 2.22
C VAL A 200 17.40 8.58 3.49
N LEU A 201 17.13 7.45 4.17
CA LEU A 201 17.86 7.06 5.37
C LEU A 201 19.36 6.86 5.13
N LEU A 202 19.73 6.20 4.03
CA LEU A 202 21.12 5.97 3.66
C LEU A 202 21.84 7.26 3.27
N SER A 203 21.14 8.15 2.56
CA SER A 203 21.65 9.47 2.19
C SER A 203 21.94 10.32 3.43
N THR A 204 21.01 10.37 4.39
CA THR A 204 21.20 11.07 5.66
C THR A 204 22.35 10.48 6.46
N ALA A 205 22.47 9.16 6.55
CA ALA A 205 23.58 8.52 7.26
C ALA A 205 24.94 8.87 6.64
N THR A 206 25.02 8.92 5.31
CA THR A 206 26.24 9.33 4.60
C THR A 206 26.56 10.81 4.83
N SER A 207 25.53 11.67 4.88
CA SER A 207 25.69 13.09 5.19
C SER A 207 26.17 13.33 6.61
N ASP A 208 25.61 12.66 7.61
CA ASP A 208 26.03 12.76 9.02
C ASP A 208 27.52 12.42 9.17
N ILE A 209 27.99 11.39 8.45
CA ILE A 209 29.40 10.99 8.42
C ILE A 209 30.26 12.10 7.81
N LYS A 210 29.85 12.66 6.66
CA LYS A 210 30.57 13.78 6.05
C LYS A 210 30.66 14.98 7.00
N THR A 211 29.58 15.33 7.70
CA THR A 211 29.58 16.41 8.69
C THR A 211 30.54 16.13 9.86
N LEU A 212 30.60 14.88 10.34
CA LEU A 212 31.55 14.49 11.41
C LEU A 212 33.02 14.52 10.96
N PHE A 213 33.30 14.18 9.69
CA PHE A 213 34.65 14.23 9.14
C PHE A 213 35.04 15.61 8.60
N ASN A 214 34.06 16.49 8.38
CA ASN A 214 34.24 17.86 7.89
C ASN A 214 33.97 18.90 8.99
N ILE A 215 34.22 18.53 10.26
CA ILE A 215 34.37 19.51 11.34
C ILE A 215 35.66 20.27 11.06
N GLN A 216 35.54 21.45 10.43
CA GLN A 216 36.50 22.53 10.63
C GLN A 216 36.23 23.10 12.04
N LEU A 217 37.25 23.02 12.89
CA LEU A 217 37.36 23.76 14.16
C LEU A 217 37.45 25.27 13.88
#